data_AF-A0A261F6I5-F1
#
_entry.id   AF-A0A261F6I5-F1
#
_cell.length_a   1.000
_cell.length_b   1.000
_cell.length_c   1.000
_cell.angle_alpha   90.00
_cell.angle_beta   90.00
_cell.angle_gamma   90.00
#
_symmetry.space_group_name_H-M   'P 1'
#
loop_
_entity.id
_entity.type
_entity.pdbx_description
1 polymer ?
#
loop_
_entity_poly.entity_id
_entity_poly.type
_entity_poly.pdbx_seq_one_letter_code
_entity_poly.pdbx_strand_id
1 'polypeptide(L)'
;MCEKGHGIGGFNKSRGNILPSGEAQLRHIFGSRKGHLVDTPRNRQKLMELANDETYYLGKDKLGIEWYARTEQDGTQTWVSALNGTIQEGGSNVTPRVWDKETGLNRNPHGNPRNVFRKKN
;
A
#
# COMPACT_ATOMS: atom_id res chain seq x y z
N MET A 1 -24.42 -19.20 -32.39
CA MET A 1 -24.26 -17.76 -32.10
C MET A 1 -24.58 -17.58 -30.61
N CYS A 2 -23.82 -17.00 -29.68
CA CYS A 2 -22.39 -16.61 -29.55
C CYS A 2 -22.15 -16.46 -28.02
N GLU A 3 -20.99 -16.65 -27.37
CA GLU A 3 -19.67 -17.21 -27.74
C GLU A 3 -18.90 -17.63 -26.46
N LYS A 4 -17.56 -17.83 -26.49
CA LYS A 4 -16.75 -18.19 -25.31
C LYS A 4 -16.04 -16.97 -24.67
N GLY A 5 -16.08 -16.87 -23.33
CA GLY A 5 -15.05 -16.19 -22.52
C GLY A 5 -14.60 -17.16 -21.42
N HIS A 6 -13.40 -17.75 -21.47
CA HIS A 6 -12.12 -17.15 -21.10
C HIS A 6 -12.16 -16.53 -19.69
N GLY A 7 -11.73 -17.30 -18.70
CA GLY A 7 -11.67 -16.87 -17.31
C GLY A 7 -10.32 -16.28 -16.91
N ILE A 8 -10.29 -15.68 -15.73
CA ILE A 8 -9.09 -15.36 -14.96
C ILE A 8 -9.36 -15.66 -13.49
N GLY A 9 -8.36 -16.19 -12.78
CA GLY A 9 -8.56 -16.84 -11.48
C GLY A 9 -9.11 -15.92 -10.39
N GLY A 10 -10.31 -16.23 -9.92
CA GLY A 10 -10.83 -15.69 -8.66
C GLY A 10 -10.07 -16.28 -7.48
N PHE A 11 -8.94 -15.68 -7.12
CA PHE A 11 -8.35 -15.91 -5.80
C PHE A 11 -9.40 -15.55 -4.74
N ASN A 12 -9.69 -16.53 -3.88
CA ASN A 12 -10.83 -16.50 -3.00
C ASN A 12 -10.66 -15.41 -1.93
N LYS A 13 -11.25 -14.22 -2.14
CA LYS A 13 -11.18 -13.03 -1.25
C LYS A 13 -11.94 -13.20 0.08
N SER A 14 -12.10 -14.44 0.56
CA SER A 14 -12.74 -14.81 1.83
C SER A 14 -11.83 -14.65 3.05
N ARG A 15 -10.55 -14.31 2.84
CA ARG A 15 -9.63 -13.89 3.89
C ARG A 15 -9.04 -12.54 3.49
N GLY A 16 -9.22 -11.57 4.37
CA GLY A 16 -8.69 -10.22 4.20
C GLY A 16 -7.16 -10.18 4.25
N ASN A 17 -6.60 -8.99 3.99
CA ASN A 17 -5.17 -8.74 4.07
C ASN A 17 -4.68 -8.90 5.52
N ILE A 18 -3.69 -9.78 5.73
CA ILE A 18 -3.10 -10.05 7.05
C ILE A 18 -1.64 -9.63 7.12
N LEU A 19 -1.16 -9.34 8.33
CA LEU A 19 0.28 -9.22 8.57
C LEU A 19 0.99 -10.58 8.41
N PRO A 20 2.25 -10.59 7.96
CA PRO A 20 3.05 -11.79 7.85
C PRO A 20 3.42 -12.32 9.24
N SER A 21 3.53 -13.64 9.37
CA SER A 21 3.95 -14.31 10.61
C SER A 21 5.46 -14.28 10.86
N GLY A 22 6.26 -13.95 9.85
CA GLY A 22 7.72 -13.95 9.93
C GLY A 22 8.30 -12.68 10.52
N GLU A 23 9.03 -12.80 11.65
CA GLU A 23 9.74 -11.72 12.34
C GLU A 23 10.60 -10.83 11.42
N ALA A 24 11.30 -11.42 10.45
CA ALA A 24 12.11 -10.66 9.49
C ALA A 24 11.27 -9.71 8.62
N GLN A 25 10.09 -10.15 8.17
CA GLN A 25 9.17 -9.33 7.38
C GLN A 25 8.46 -8.30 8.27
N LEU A 26 8.11 -8.65 9.51
CA LEU A 26 7.59 -7.69 10.49
C LEU A 26 8.59 -6.56 10.75
N ARG A 27 9.90 -6.85 10.85
CA ARG A 27 10.97 -5.85 10.97
C ARG A 27 11.27 -5.08 9.66
N HIS A 28 10.77 -5.55 8.52
CA HIS A 28 10.75 -4.81 7.25
C HIS A 28 9.54 -3.84 7.16
N ILE A 29 8.38 -4.24 7.69
CA ILE A 29 7.19 -3.39 7.77
C ILE A 29 7.35 -2.31 8.86
N PHE A 30 7.77 -2.71 10.06
CA PHE A 30 7.82 -1.85 11.24
C PHE A 30 9.26 -1.40 11.59
N GLY A 31 9.37 -0.23 12.21
CA GLY A 31 10.61 0.35 12.69
C GLY A 31 10.51 1.85 12.96
N SER A 32 11.50 2.41 13.65
CA SER A 32 11.62 3.85 13.93
C SER A 32 12.15 4.70 12.76
N ARG A 33 12.42 4.07 11.61
CA ARG A 33 12.91 4.74 10.39
C ARG A 33 11.81 5.53 9.68
N LYS A 34 12.18 6.65 9.06
CA LYS A 34 11.25 7.55 8.36
C LYS A 34 10.39 6.80 7.33
N GLY A 35 9.08 7.01 7.37
CA GLY A 35 8.11 6.36 6.49
C GLY A 35 7.44 5.11 7.07
N HIS A 36 7.99 4.55 8.14
CA HIS A 36 7.48 3.36 8.85
C HIS A 36 6.80 3.73 10.17
N LEU A 37 6.09 2.76 10.77
CA LEU A 37 5.56 2.85 12.13
C LEU A 37 6.37 1.96 13.07
N VAL A 38 6.54 2.36 14.34
CA VAL A 38 7.12 1.51 15.38
C VAL A 38 6.26 0.27 15.59
N ASP A 39 6.88 -0.89 15.80
CA ASP A 39 6.13 -2.14 16.02
C ASP A 39 5.40 -2.08 17.36
N THR A 40 4.07 -2.01 17.32
CA THR A 40 3.18 -2.05 18.48
C THR A 40 1.86 -2.71 18.08
N PRO A 41 1.11 -3.34 19.00
CA PRO A 41 -0.19 -3.93 18.70
C PRO A 41 -1.15 -2.94 18.02
N ARG A 42 -1.17 -1.67 18.47
CA ARG A 42 -1.97 -0.60 17.88
C ARG A 42 -1.57 -0.27 16.44
N ASN A 43 -0.27 -0.22 16.13
CA ASN A 43 0.19 0.04 14.76
C ASN A 43 -0.01 -1.17 13.83
N ARG A 44 0.13 -2.39 14.36
CA ARG A 44 -0.22 -3.63 13.64
C ARG A 44 -1.70 -3.62 13.24
N GLN A 45 -2.58 -3.35 14.21
CA GLN A 45 -4.02 -3.20 13.98
C GLN A 45 -4.32 -2.08 12.97
N LYS A 46 -3.70 -0.90 13.11
CA LYS A 46 -3.91 0.24 12.19
C LYS A 46 -3.62 -0.12 10.72
N LEU A 47 -2.54 -0.87 10.45
CA LEU A 47 -2.21 -1.31 9.09
C LEU A 47 -3.19 -2.39 8.61
N MET A 48 -3.59 -3.33 9.47
CA MET A 48 -4.58 -4.36 9.10
C MET A 48 -5.96 -3.77 8.81
N GLU A 49 -6.44 -2.81 9.60
CA GLU A 49 -7.70 -2.10 9.36
C GLU A 49 -7.67 -1.38 8.01
N LEU A 50 -6.61 -0.59 7.76
CA LEU A 50 -6.42 0.13 6.49
C LEU A 50 -6.36 -0.80 5.28
N ALA A 51 -5.73 -1.97 5.41
CA ALA A 51 -5.60 -2.95 4.34
C ALA A 51 -6.89 -3.72 4.02
N ASN A 52 -7.93 -3.59 4.84
CA ASN A 52 -9.21 -4.30 4.69
C ASN A 52 -10.41 -3.37 4.52
N ASP A 53 -10.17 -2.05 4.43
CA ASP A 53 -11.19 -1.05 4.15
C ASP A 53 -11.08 -0.62 2.68
N GLU A 54 -12.03 -1.09 1.87
CA GLU A 54 -12.10 -0.79 0.43
C GLU A 54 -12.28 0.73 0.16
N THR A 55 -12.72 1.52 1.14
CA THR A 55 -12.81 3.00 1.05
C THR A 55 -11.43 3.64 0.84
N TYR A 56 -10.35 2.98 1.27
CA TYR A 56 -8.98 3.46 1.17
C TYR A 56 -8.15 2.72 0.11
N TYR A 57 -8.77 1.81 -0.66
CA TYR A 57 -8.11 1.09 -1.74
C TYR A 57 -7.86 2.00 -2.94
N LEU A 58 -6.61 2.01 -3.44
CA LEU A 58 -6.17 2.86 -4.55
C LEU A 58 -6.11 2.11 -5.89
N GLY A 59 -5.92 0.79 -5.85
CA GLY A 59 -5.73 -0.05 -7.02
C GLY A 59 -4.56 -1.02 -6.89
N LYS A 60 -4.26 -1.70 -8.00
CA LYS A 60 -3.03 -2.50 -8.17
C LYS A 60 -2.02 -1.72 -9.01
N ASP A 61 -0.74 -1.84 -8.67
CA ASP A 61 0.32 -1.40 -9.57
C ASP A 61 0.62 -2.45 -10.66
N LYS A 62 1.57 -2.16 -11.56
CA LYS A 62 1.95 -3.07 -12.65
C LYS A 62 2.56 -4.40 -12.21
N LEU A 63 2.95 -4.54 -10.94
CA LEU A 63 3.45 -5.79 -10.35
C LEU A 63 2.32 -6.58 -9.68
N GLY A 64 1.08 -6.07 -9.70
CA GLY A 64 -0.08 -6.68 -9.06
C GLY A 64 -0.19 -6.43 -7.56
N ILE A 65 0.67 -5.56 -7.00
CA ILE A 65 0.65 -5.18 -5.58
C ILE A 65 -0.56 -4.27 -5.35
N GLU A 66 -1.38 -4.61 -4.36
CA GLU A 66 -2.55 -3.86 -3.91
C GLU A 66 -2.11 -2.73 -2.97
N TRP A 67 -2.65 -1.53 -3.16
CA TRP A 67 -2.26 -0.37 -2.37
C TRP A 67 -3.45 0.28 -1.68
N TYR A 68 -3.23 0.65 -0.41
CA TYR A 68 -4.22 1.29 0.44
C TYR A 68 -3.58 2.52 1.10
N ALA A 69 -4.28 3.65 1.14
CA ALA A 69 -3.84 4.80 1.94
C ALA A 69 -4.98 5.73 2.34
N ARG A 70 -4.75 6.41 3.47
CA ARG A 70 -5.62 7.49 3.96
C ARG A 70 -4.77 8.66 4.45
N THR A 71 -5.24 9.88 4.18
CA THR A 71 -4.73 11.07 4.83
C THR A 71 -5.41 11.21 6.20
N GLU A 72 -4.62 11.32 7.26
CA GLU A 72 -5.10 11.53 8.62
C GLU A 72 -5.41 13.02 8.86
N GLN A 73 -6.07 13.33 9.98
CA GLN A 73 -6.46 14.71 10.33
C GLN A 73 -5.26 15.66 10.52
N ASP A 74 -4.08 15.14 10.84
CA ASP A 74 -2.83 15.92 10.98
C ASP A 74 -2.11 16.17 9.64
N GLY A 75 -2.69 15.73 8.52
CA GLY A 75 -2.11 15.84 7.18
C GLY A 75 -1.08 14.77 6.83
N THR A 76 -0.74 13.86 7.76
CA THR A 76 0.10 12.69 7.45
C THR A 76 -0.69 11.66 6.64
N GLN A 77 0.00 10.73 5.97
CA GLN A 77 -0.62 9.66 5.21
C GLN A 77 -0.21 8.30 5.77
N THR A 78 -1.16 7.54 6.30
CA THR A 78 -0.95 6.10 6.57
C THR A 78 -1.16 5.32 5.29
N TRP A 79 -0.29 4.35 5.03
CA TRP A 79 -0.30 3.57 3.80
C TRP A 79 0.08 2.10 4.04
N VAL A 80 -0.41 1.22 3.17
CA VAL A 80 -0.09 -0.22 3.11
C VAL A 80 0.08 -0.65 1.65
N SER A 81 1.01 -1.59 1.42
CA SER A 81 1.03 -2.42 0.23
C SER A 81 0.81 -3.89 0.60
N ALA A 82 0.00 -4.59 -0.18
CA ALA A 82 -0.33 -6.00 0.01
C ALA A 82 -0.13 -6.79 -1.29
N LEU A 83 0.22 -8.07 -1.15
CA LEU A 83 0.37 -9.00 -2.27
C LEU A 83 -0.26 -10.33 -1.87
N ASN A 84 -1.24 -10.79 -2.65
CA ASN A 84 -1.93 -12.07 -2.45
C ASN A 84 -2.46 -12.27 -1.01
N GLY A 85 -3.07 -11.24 -0.42
CA GLY A 85 -3.61 -11.30 0.95
C GLY A 85 -2.60 -11.08 2.07
N THR A 86 -1.31 -10.84 1.76
CA THR A 86 -0.26 -10.58 2.76
C THR A 86 0.21 -9.12 2.68
N ILE A 87 0.25 -8.42 3.80
CA ILE A 87 0.82 -7.08 3.92
C ILE A 87 2.34 -7.18 3.74
N GLN A 88 2.87 -6.49 2.72
CA GLN A 88 4.29 -6.52 2.37
C GLN A 88 5.05 -5.35 3.00
N GLU A 89 4.47 -4.15 2.92
CA GLU A 89 5.00 -2.91 3.51
C GLU A 89 3.87 -2.03 4.06
N GLY A 90 4.21 -1.07 4.91
CA GLY A 90 3.29 -0.03 5.34
C GLY A 90 3.92 0.92 6.34
N GLY A 91 3.22 2.03 6.64
CA GLY A 91 3.70 3.01 7.61
C GLY A 91 2.98 4.35 7.53
N SER A 92 3.67 5.42 7.90
CA SER A 92 3.16 6.80 7.81
C SER A 92 4.17 7.74 7.15
N ASN A 93 3.69 8.52 6.18
CA ASN A 93 4.44 9.59 5.52
C ASN A 93 4.00 10.96 6.05
N VAL A 94 4.96 11.81 6.44
CA VAL A 94 4.70 13.20 6.85
C VAL A 94 4.13 14.04 5.69
N THR A 95 4.53 13.74 4.46
CA THR A 95 3.97 14.32 3.24
C THR A 95 3.25 13.20 2.48
N PRO A 96 1.94 13.31 2.22
CA PRO A 96 1.20 12.32 1.44
C PRO A 96 1.85 12.09 0.08
N ARG A 97 1.98 10.81 -0.30
CA ARG A 97 2.46 10.41 -1.62
C ARG A 97 1.28 10.25 -2.57
N VAL A 98 1.47 10.67 -3.80
CA VAL A 98 0.47 10.55 -4.87
C VAL A 98 0.45 9.11 -5.39
N TRP A 99 -0.74 8.57 -5.59
CA TRP A 99 -0.97 7.28 -6.27
C TRP A 99 -0.43 7.30 -7.71
N ASP A 100 0.16 6.19 -8.14
CA ASP A 100 0.53 5.96 -9.53
C ASP A 100 0.31 4.48 -9.89
N LYS A 101 -0.26 4.22 -11.07
CA LYS A 101 -0.63 2.87 -11.53
C LYS A 101 0.57 1.98 -11.89
N GLU A 102 1.77 2.53 -12.06
CA GLU A 102 2.96 1.76 -12.41
C GLU A 102 3.89 1.48 -11.23
N THR A 103 3.85 2.33 -10.21
CA THR A 103 4.83 2.34 -9.10
C THR A 103 4.17 2.35 -7.72
N GLY A 104 2.86 2.53 -7.66
CA GLY A 104 2.09 2.59 -6.43
C GLY A 104 2.35 3.88 -5.65
N LEU A 105 2.50 3.76 -4.32
CA LEU A 105 2.95 4.87 -3.48
C LEU A 105 4.48 4.88 -3.28
N ASN A 106 5.21 3.94 -3.89
CA ASN A 106 6.67 3.91 -3.85
C ASN A 106 7.25 4.48 -5.15
N ARG A 107 8.32 5.28 -5.05
CA ARG A 107 9.13 5.73 -6.22
C ARG A 107 8.38 6.48 -7.35
N ASN A 108 7.15 6.94 -7.12
CA ASN A 108 6.35 7.70 -8.11
C ASN A 108 7.17 8.87 -8.70
N PRO A 109 7.50 8.86 -10.01
CA PRO A 109 8.34 9.88 -10.65
C PRO A 109 7.61 11.22 -10.86
N HIS A 110 6.29 11.25 -10.68
CA HIS A 110 5.45 12.45 -10.79
C HIS A 110 5.04 13.01 -9.41
N GLY A 111 4.99 12.16 -8.37
CA GLY A 111 4.58 12.52 -7.01
C GLY A 111 5.71 13.00 -6.08
N ASN A 112 6.98 12.96 -6.52
CA ASN A 112 8.10 13.50 -5.75
C ASN A 112 8.17 15.03 -5.94
N PRO A 113 8.05 15.88 -4.89
CA PRO A 113 8.18 17.33 -5.04
C PRO A 113 9.54 17.75 -5.63
N ARG A 114 10.61 16.94 -5.48
CA ARG A 114 11.90 17.18 -6.13
C ARG A 114 11.89 16.93 -7.65
N ASN A 115 10.93 16.18 -8.18
CA ASN A 115 10.79 15.94 -9.62
C ASN A 115 9.95 17.03 -10.30
N VAL A 116 9.03 17.68 -9.58
CA VAL A 116 8.21 18.78 -10.12
C VAL A 116 9.10 19.95 -10.59
N PHE A 117 10.18 20.24 -9.86
CA PHE A 117 11.16 21.26 -10.23
C PHE A 117 12.16 20.84 -11.32
N ARG A 118 12.19 19.57 -11.73
CA ARG A 118 13.20 19.05 -12.68
C ARG A 118 12.74 19.05 -14.14
N LYS A 119 11.58 19.65 -14.44
CA LYS A 119 11.00 19.73 -15.79
C LYS A 119 10.95 21.16 -16.34
N LYS A 120 12.10 21.82 -16.35
CA LYS A 120 12.40 23.02 -17.16
C LYS A 120 13.87 23.00 -17.57
N ASN A 121 14.14 22.50 -18.77
CA ASN A 121 15.01 23.11 -19.79
C ASN A 121 14.82 22.35 -21.11
#